data_AF-A0A7S2XRQ2-F1
#
_entry.id   AF-A0A7S2XRQ2-F1
#
_cell.length_a   1.000
_cell.length_b   1.000
_cell.length_c   1.000
_cell.angle_alpha   90.00
_cell.angle_beta   90.00
_cell.angle_gamma   90.00
#
_symmetry.space_group_name_H-M   'P 1'
#
loop_
_entity.id
_entity.type
_entity.pdbx_description
1 polymer ?
#
loop_
_entity_poly.entity_id
_entity_poly.type
_entity_poly.pdbx_seq_one_letter_code
_entity_poly.pdbx_strand_id
1 'polypeptide(L)'
;PCLMNPASAMLLVVMCGLSLVGMILHLPEMLIGLLMAPVLRRGIWLVEFLYPTGIARWGHFYLLKWSDKSKNKLNPRHGIMESHSRSIEQRTEVIKGRVYIHPIPQLLDNIGYLIVCCPPPEQRLESANPPSTVCVLVDCGDANAALYQLRKINMTHYPGDTLELHAVLCTHKHHDHTAGNKGLLASPKVNQTLKHIYGGVVEKVPYANRFVRNGDIIDLPKVNGNDMNDFIAIEAISVPSHTRGSIVYALHNKQVHVVNYENADVRWDVPSSKPVTYLFTGDTIFSAGGGVPFESDLQTKSDQQETNKRSTTLIKAAAGTNSVERCFAEVLVRAAEQVGNHFADCSRMLIFPGHEYTSELMSRQFQSGENATQWHKMTPAVFFESVSQLYISNHRRTLPKGGRLLTVPSTMTRELKINPHYRSLVKRGEHIRAAIRLWYKHFAQGVMEQKQQEPTIENNNGISPAPSFVTASPAPSFV
;
A
#
# COMPACT_ATOMS: atom_id res chain seq x y z
N PRO A 1 -61.89 37.76 -10.91
CA PRO A 1 -61.29 37.61 -9.56
C PRO A 1 -61.50 36.18 -9.04
N CYS A 2 -60.57 35.29 -9.35
CA CYS A 2 -60.59 33.90 -8.85
C CYS A 2 -60.20 33.92 -7.38
N LEU A 3 -61.19 34.11 -6.50
CA LEU A 3 -61.04 33.88 -5.07
C LEU A 3 -60.59 32.42 -4.89
N MET A 4 -59.35 32.22 -4.46
CA MET A 4 -58.91 30.92 -4.01
C MET A 4 -59.91 30.41 -2.98
N ASN A 5 -60.38 29.18 -3.17
CA ASN A 5 -61.24 28.50 -2.20
C ASN A 5 -60.57 28.63 -0.82
N PRO A 6 -61.29 29.06 0.24
CA PRO A 6 -60.75 29.21 1.59
C PRO A 6 -59.92 27.99 2.05
N ALA A 7 -60.27 26.79 1.59
CA ALA A 7 -59.51 25.57 1.84
C ALA A 7 -58.09 25.60 1.24
N SER A 8 -57.93 26.10 0.02
CA SER A 8 -56.63 26.23 -0.65
C SER A 8 -55.74 27.28 0.03
N ALA A 9 -56.34 28.37 0.52
CA ALA A 9 -55.61 29.38 1.29
C ALA A 9 -55.13 28.81 2.64
N MET A 10 -55.99 28.06 3.33
CA MET A 10 -55.62 27.39 4.58
C MET A 10 -54.50 26.36 4.37
N LEU A 11 -54.57 25.55 3.31
CA LEU A 11 -53.52 24.58 2.98
C LEU A 11 -52.18 25.27 2.71
N LEU A 12 -52.18 26.39 1.98
CA LEU A 12 -50.97 27.17 1.71
C LEU A 12 -50.35 27.70 3.00
N VAL A 13 -51.17 28.22 3.93
CA VAL A 13 -50.70 28.69 5.24
C VAL A 13 -50.08 27.55 6.06
N VAL A 14 -50.70 26.36 6.05
CA VAL A 14 -50.15 25.17 6.72
C VAL A 14 -48.81 24.74 6.09
N MET A 15 -48.71 24.72 4.76
CA MET A 15 -47.45 24.39 4.06
C MET A 15 -46.35 25.40 4.38
N CYS A 16 -46.65 26.70 4.37
CA CYS A 16 -45.71 27.75 4.77
C CYS A 16 -45.28 27.59 6.23
N GLY A 17 -46.22 27.26 7.14
CA GLY A 17 -45.92 27.00 8.54
C GLY A 17 -44.98 25.80 8.74
N LEU A 18 -45.27 24.68 8.08
CA LEU A 18 -44.41 23.48 8.12
C LEU A 18 -43.03 23.74 7.52
N SER A 19 -42.95 24.48 6.41
CA SER A 19 -41.68 24.87 5.80
C SER A 19 -40.86 25.79 6.71
N LEU A 20 -41.51 26.72 7.42
CA LEU A 20 -40.86 27.61 8.38
C LEU A 20 -40.33 26.82 9.58
N VAL A 21 -41.10 25.87 10.11
CA VAL A 21 -40.64 24.96 11.18
C VAL A 21 -39.44 24.13 10.73
N GLY A 22 -39.49 23.56 9.52
CA GLY A 22 -38.36 22.81 8.95
C GLY A 22 -37.10 23.69 8.85
N MET A 23 -37.24 24.92 8.36
CA MET A 23 -36.13 25.87 8.29
C MET A 23 -35.57 26.24 9.67
N ILE A 24 -36.41 26.45 10.68
CA ILE A 24 -35.98 26.72 12.05
C ILE A 24 -35.21 25.53 12.63
N LEU A 25 -35.67 24.30 12.38
CA LEU A 25 -35.01 23.09 12.85
C LEU A 25 -33.64 22.85 12.17
N HIS A 26 -33.49 23.26 10.91
CA HIS A 26 -32.20 23.17 10.19
C HIS A 26 -31.30 24.40 10.37
N LEU A 27 -31.79 25.50 10.95
CA LEU A 27 -31.00 26.71 11.18
C LEU A 27 -29.73 26.46 12.03
N PRO A 28 -29.77 25.65 13.10
CA PRO A 28 -28.55 25.31 13.87
C PRO A 28 -27.53 24.55 13.03
N GLU A 29 -27.96 23.59 12.19
CA GLU A 29 -27.08 22.86 11.28
C GLU A 29 -26.43 23.79 10.25
N MET A 30 -27.21 24.73 9.71
CA MET A 30 -26.71 25.74 8.78
C MET A 30 -25.72 26.70 9.44
N LEU A 31 -26.00 27.17 10.66
CA LEU A 31 -25.12 28.07 11.41
C LEU A 31 -23.83 27.37 11.83
N ILE A 32 -23.92 26.13 12.34
CA ILE A 32 -22.76 25.28 12.61
C ILE A 32 -21.99 25.05 11.32
N GLY A 33 -22.67 24.74 10.21
CA GLY A 33 -22.08 24.57 8.89
C GLY A 33 -21.36 25.83 8.41
N LEU A 34 -21.94 27.02 8.57
CA LEU A 34 -21.34 28.28 8.16
C LEU A 34 -20.14 28.67 9.02
N LEU A 35 -20.20 28.42 10.33
CA LEU A 35 -19.10 28.67 11.27
C LEU A 35 -17.98 27.65 11.13
N MET A 36 -18.33 26.39 10.88
CA MET A 36 -17.37 25.30 10.74
C MET A 36 -16.83 25.19 9.32
N ALA A 37 -17.53 25.63 8.27
CA ALA A 37 -17.05 25.50 6.89
C ALA A 37 -15.70 26.19 6.63
N PRO A 38 -15.42 27.41 7.13
CA PRO A 38 -14.08 28.01 7.04
C PRO A 38 -13.03 27.20 7.81
N VAL A 39 -13.39 26.67 8.98
CA VAL A 39 -12.51 25.86 9.84
C VAL A 39 -12.23 24.49 9.21
N LEU A 40 -13.22 23.86 8.57
CA LEU A 40 -13.13 22.57 7.90
C LEU A 40 -12.44 22.70 6.54
N ARG A 41 -12.71 23.77 5.77
CA ARG A 41 -11.97 24.08 4.52
C ARG A 41 -10.50 24.38 4.79
N ARG A 42 -10.17 25.02 5.91
CA ARG A 42 -8.79 25.19 6.39
C ARG A 42 -8.32 24.03 7.27
N GLY A 43 -9.19 23.05 7.54
CA GLY A 43 -9.04 22.03 8.57
C GLY A 43 -8.02 20.96 8.24
N ILE A 44 -7.70 20.78 6.95
CA ILE A 44 -6.59 19.93 6.50
C ILE A 44 -5.29 20.34 7.20
N TRP A 45 -5.03 21.66 7.31
CA TRP A 45 -3.87 22.19 8.05
C TRP A 45 -4.00 22.00 9.56
N LEU A 46 -5.21 22.09 10.11
CA LEU A 46 -5.44 21.92 11.54
C LEU A 46 -5.18 20.46 11.96
N VAL A 47 -5.57 19.50 11.12
CA VAL A 47 -5.23 18.09 11.31
C VAL A 47 -3.72 17.92 11.24
N GLU A 48 -3.04 18.48 10.23
CA GLU A 48 -1.58 18.42 10.11
C GLU A 48 -0.82 19.00 11.33
N PHE A 49 -1.31 20.11 11.92
CA PHE A 49 -0.68 20.75 13.08
C PHE A 49 -1.08 20.15 14.44
N LEU A 50 -2.32 19.70 14.59
CA LEU A 50 -2.80 19.14 15.85
C LEU A 50 -2.48 17.66 15.98
N TYR A 51 -2.48 16.87 14.89
CA TYR A 51 -2.22 15.43 14.92
C TYR A 51 -0.84 15.05 15.47
N PRO A 52 0.22 15.88 15.34
CA PRO A 52 1.48 15.66 16.06
C PRO A 52 1.33 15.72 17.60
N THR A 53 0.31 16.38 18.14
CA THR A 53 0.10 16.46 19.59
C THR A 53 -0.46 15.15 20.15
N GLY A 54 0.00 14.74 21.35
CA GLY A 54 -0.48 13.51 21.99
C GLY A 54 -1.99 13.51 22.25
N ILE A 55 -2.58 14.69 22.51
CA ILE A 55 -4.02 14.87 22.77
C ILE A 55 -4.84 14.60 21.51
N ALA A 56 -4.43 15.14 20.35
CA ALA A 56 -5.16 14.91 19.10
C ALA A 56 -5.08 13.45 18.65
N ARG A 57 -3.91 12.80 18.79
CA ARG A 57 -3.78 11.35 18.50
C ARG A 57 -4.66 10.52 19.40
N TRP A 58 -4.65 10.80 20.70
CA TRP A 58 -5.51 10.13 21.67
C TRP A 58 -7.00 10.36 21.35
N GLY A 59 -7.39 11.61 21.07
CA GLY A 59 -8.77 11.96 20.73
C GLY A 59 -9.24 11.33 19.43
N HIS A 60 -8.43 11.38 18.37
CA HIS A 60 -8.72 10.74 17.08
C HIS A 60 -8.87 9.22 17.25
N PHE A 61 -7.93 8.56 17.92
CA PHE A 61 -8.02 7.12 18.18
C PHE A 61 -9.21 6.76 19.08
N TYR A 62 -9.52 7.57 20.08
CA TYR A 62 -10.68 7.38 20.93
C TYR A 62 -11.99 7.52 20.14
N LEU A 63 -12.08 8.51 19.24
CA LEU A 63 -13.21 8.69 18.33
C LEU A 63 -13.37 7.51 17.36
N LEU A 64 -12.27 7.01 16.79
CA LEU A 64 -12.28 5.81 15.95
C LEU A 64 -12.80 4.59 16.74
N LYS A 65 -12.26 4.36 17.94
CA LYS A 65 -12.71 3.27 18.82
C LYS A 65 -14.15 3.42 19.28
N TRP A 66 -14.60 4.65 19.52
CA TRP A 66 -15.97 4.92 19.94
C TRP A 66 -16.96 4.71 18.79
N SER A 67 -16.60 5.16 17.58
CA SER A 67 -17.36 4.89 16.35
C SER A 67 -17.44 3.39 16.06
N ASP A 68 -16.33 2.67 16.26
CA ASP A 68 -16.29 1.22 16.11
C ASP A 68 -17.16 0.51 17.15
N LYS A 69 -17.07 0.88 18.43
CA LYS A 69 -17.95 0.35 19.50
C LYS A 69 -19.44 0.64 19.26
N SER A 70 -19.78 1.81 18.73
CA SER A 70 -21.15 2.19 18.41
C SER A 70 -21.73 1.33 17.27
N LYS A 71 -20.89 0.95 16.31
CA LYS A 71 -21.24 0.03 15.21
C LYS A 71 -21.23 -1.44 15.65
N ASN A 72 -20.30 -1.80 16.53
CA ASN A 72 -20.08 -3.15 17.06
C ASN A 72 -20.75 -3.31 18.43
N LYS A 73 -22.07 -3.09 18.53
CA LYS A 73 -22.83 -3.65 19.65
C LYS A 73 -22.65 -5.16 19.60
N LEU A 74 -21.80 -5.68 20.49
CA LEU A 74 -21.61 -7.10 20.75
C LEU A 74 -22.98 -7.77 20.76
N ASN A 75 -23.24 -8.64 19.77
CA ASN A 75 -24.43 -9.46 19.81
C ASN A 75 -24.18 -10.51 20.92
N PRO A 76 -24.84 -10.40 22.10
CA PRO A 76 -24.43 -11.16 23.29
C PRO A 76 -24.59 -12.67 23.11
N ARG A 77 -25.37 -13.10 22.11
CA ARG A 77 -25.65 -14.50 21.82
C ARG A 77 -24.50 -15.25 21.14
N HIS A 78 -23.48 -14.58 20.59
CA HIS A 78 -22.43 -15.26 19.81
C HIS A 78 -20.98 -14.85 20.13
N GLY A 79 -20.72 -13.78 20.89
CA GLY A 79 -19.34 -13.35 21.20
C GLY A 79 -18.49 -12.98 19.98
N ILE A 80 -19.14 -12.69 18.84
CA ILE A 80 -18.49 -12.36 17.56
C ILE A 80 -18.33 -10.84 17.48
N MET A 81 -17.09 -10.34 17.42
CA MET A 81 -16.82 -9.01 16.87
C MET A 81 -17.14 -9.07 15.37
N GLU A 82 -18.18 -8.36 14.95
CA GLU A 82 -18.48 -8.16 13.53
C GLU A 82 -17.40 -7.23 12.96
N SER A 83 -16.57 -7.77 12.08
CA SER A 83 -15.60 -7.00 11.33
C SER A 83 -16.31 -6.18 10.23
N HIS A 84 -15.74 -5.05 9.83
CA HIS A 84 -16.27 -4.26 8.70
C HIS A 84 -16.29 -5.03 7.37
N SER A 85 -15.58 -6.16 7.26
CA SER A 85 -15.55 -6.99 6.04
C SER A 85 -15.32 -8.49 6.35
N ARG A 86 -15.88 -9.35 5.50
CA ARG A 86 -15.71 -10.81 5.50
C ARG A 86 -14.37 -11.18 4.87
N SER A 87 -13.27 -10.85 5.56
CA SER A 87 -11.91 -11.09 5.08
C SER A 87 -11.44 -12.54 5.20
N ILE A 88 -12.12 -13.35 6.03
CA ILE A 88 -11.66 -14.71 6.37
C ILE A 88 -11.56 -15.64 5.15
N GLU A 89 -12.39 -15.44 4.12
CA GLU A 89 -12.32 -16.23 2.88
C GLU A 89 -11.25 -15.75 1.92
N GLN A 90 -10.73 -14.55 2.15
CA GLN A 90 -9.78 -13.95 1.27
C GLN A 90 -8.35 -14.34 1.67
N ARG A 91 -7.73 -15.19 0.85
CA ARG A 91 -6.36 -15.65 1.04
C ARG A 91 -5.62 -15.53 -0.28
N THR A 92 -4.48 -14.85 -0.28
CA THR A 92 -3.58 -14.81 -1.43
C THR A 92 -2.52 -15.89 -1.27
N GLU A 93 -2.41 -16.79 -2.24
CA GLU A 93 -1.33 -17.78 -2.28
C GLU A 93 -0.08 -17.13 -2.89
N VAL A 94 1.01 -17.11 -2.11
CA VAL A 94 2.32 -16.60 -2.52
C VAL A 94 3.17 -17.75 -3.06
N ILE A 95 3.27 -18.81 -2.26
CA ILE A 95 3.88 -20.09 -2.66
C ILE A 95 2.92 -21.18 -2.25
N LYS A 96 2.51 -21.98 -3.23
CA LYS A 96 1.52 -23.05 -3.05
C LYS A 96 1.92 -23.98 -1.91
N GLY A 97 0.98 -24.19 -0.98
CA GLY A 97 1.17 -25.04 0.19
C GLY A 97 2.08 -24.48 1.28
N ARG A 98 2.73 -23.34 1.07
CA ARG A 98 3.78 -22.80 1.97
C ARG A 98 3.47 -21.39 2.45
N VAL A 99 3.33 -20.41 1.56
CA VAL A 99 3.26 -18.99 1.94
C VAL A 99 1.94 -18.38 1.50
N TYR A 100 1.25 -17.73 2.43
CA TYR A 100 -0.05 -17.12 2.22
C TYR A 100 -0.12 -15.71 2.83
N ILE A 101 -0.95 -14.85 2.26
CA ILE A 101 -1.28 -13.52 2.80
C ILE A 101 -2.77 -13.45 3.10
N HIS A 102 -3.12 -13.06 4.33
CA HIS A 102 -4.49 -12.86 4.80
C HIS A 102 -4.71 -11.40 5.19
N PRO A 103 -5.77 -10.73 4.68
CA PRO A 103 -6.12 -9.40 5.15
C PRO A 103 -6.79 -9.46 6.53
N ILE A 104 -6.40 -8.51 7.39
CA ILE A 104 -6.89 -8.32 8.75
C ILE A 104 -7.57 -6.95 8.82
N PRO A 105 -8.90 -6.90 8.66
CA PRO A 105 -9.71 -5.73 8.96
C PRO A 105 -9.51 -5.24 10.40
N GLN A 106 -9.28 -3.95 10.56
CA GLN A 106 -9.09 -3.29 11.85
C GLN A 106 -9.83 -1.94 11.84
N LEU A 107 -10.24 -1.47 13.01
CA LEU A 107 -10.90 -0.16 13.16
C LEU A 107 -12.07 0.01 12.19
N LEU A 108 -12.19 1.16 11.51
CA LEU A 108 -13.33 1.46 10.62
C LEU A 108 -13.12 0.97 9.18
N ASP A 109 -11.94 1.19 8.63
CA ASP A 109 -11.58 0.87 7.25
C ASP A 109 -10.10 0.47 7.07
N ASN A 110 -9.34 0.37 8.15
CA ASN A 110 -7.94 -0.04 8.12
C ASN A 110 -7.81 -1.54 7.82
N ILE A 111 -6.75 -1.90 7.10
CA ILE A 111 -6.43 -3.27 6.74
C ILE A 111 -4.95 -3.50 7.09
N GLY A 112 -4.72 -4.39 8.05
CA GLY A 112 -3.41 -5.02 8.22
C GLY A 112 -3.33 -6.32 7.43
N TYR A 113 -2.17 -6.96 7.39
CA TYR A 113 -1.97 -8.20 6.62
C TYR A 113 -1.15 -9.22 7.40
N LEU A 114 -1.62 -10.45 7.46
CA LEU A 114 -0.88 -11.57 8.03
C LEU A 114 -0.22 -12.37 6.92
N ILE A 115 1.11 -12.35 6.90
CA ILE A 115 1.93 -13.23 6.08
C ILE A 115 2.16 -14.50 6.90
N VAL A 116 1.80 -15.64 6.34
CA VAL A 116 1.88 -16.96 7.00
C VAL A 116 2.81 -17.84 6.19
N CYS A 117 3.80 -18.45 6.83
CA CYS A 117 4.64 -19.50 6.25
C CYS A 117 4.42 -20.81 7.00
N CYS A 118 3.75 -21.74 6.34
CA CYS A 118 3.55 -23.10 6.80
C CYS A 118 4.84 -23.93 6.65
N PRO A 119 5.08 -24.86 7.58
CA PRO A 119 6.15 -25.83 7.42
C PRO A 119 5.94 -26.74 6.21
N PRO A 120 7.00 -27.44 5.76
CA PRO A 120 6.88 -28.45 4.71
C PRO A 120 5.78 -29.47 5.06
N PRO A 121 4.91 -29.86 4.10
CA PRO A 121 3.85 -30.85 4.35
C PRO A 121 4.36 -32.17 4.93
N GLU A 122 5.52 -32.65 4.45
CA GLU A 122 6.19 -33.87 4.90
C GLU A 122 6.53 -33.80 6.40
N GLN A 123 7.06 -32.67 6.86
CA GLN A 123 7.40 -32.44 8.27
C GLN A 123 6.16 -32.25 9.17
N ARG A 124 4.97 -31.98 8.61
CA ARG A 124 3.72 -31.88 9.38
C ARG A 124 3.14 -33.25 9.73
N LEU A 125 3.39 -34.27 8.91
CA LEU A 125 2.77 -35.58 9.07
C LEU A 125 3.60 -36.54 9.96
N GLU A 126 4.91 -36.32 10.07
CA GLU A 126 5.84 -37.31 10.64
C GLU A 126 6.46 -36.93 12.00
N SER A 127 6.23 -35.71 12.50
CA SER A 127 6.86 -35.23 13.75
C SER A 127 5.95 -35.32 14.97
N ALA A 128 6.45 -35.90 16.07
CA ALA A 128 5.81 -35.82 17.39
C ALA A 128 5.67 -34.37 17.91
N ASN A 129 6.47 -33.44 17.37
CA ASN A 129 6.40 -32.00 17.59
C ASN A 129 6.39 -31.28 16.23
N PRO A 130 5.23 -31.14 15.57
CA PRO A 130 5.16 -30.54 14.24
C PRO A 130 5.72 -29.11 14.27
N PRO A 131 6.44 -28.65 13.23
CA PRO A 131 7.00 -27.31 13.23
C PRO A 131 5.89 -26.26 13.24
N SER A 132 6.07 -25.18 14.00
CA SER A 132 5.08 -24.12 14.09
C SER A 132 4.92 -23.38 12.76
N THR A 133 3.70 -22.95 12.48
CA THR A 133 3.41 -22.07 11.36
C THR A 133 3.78 -20.64 11.77
N VAL A 134 4.79 -20.07 11.12
CA VAL A 134 5.36 -18.76 11.48
C VAL A 134 4.63 -17.64 10.74
N CYS A 135 4.40 -16.54 11.45
CA CYS A 135 3.65 -15.40 10.94
C CYS A 135 4.41 -14.07 11.09
N VAL A 136 4.20 -13.19 10.12
CA VAL A 136 4.59 -11.78 10.15
C VAL A 136 3.34 -10.93 9.90
N LEU A 137 3.10 -9.94 10.76
CA LEU A 137 1.96 -9.03 10.65
C LEU A 137 2.42 -7.70 10.03
N VAL A 138 1.71 -7.19 9.03
CA VAL A 138 1.89 -5.84 8.51
C VAL A 138 0.80 -4.95 9.08
N ASP A 139 1.21 -3.85 9.72
CA ASP A 139 0.38 -2.85 10.39
C ASP A 139 -0.63 -3.38 11.42
N CYS A 140 -0.45 -2.96 12.68
CA CYS A 140 -1.35 -3.27 13.78
C CYS A 140 -1.90 -2.00 14.43
N GLY A 141 -3.06 -1.53 13.94
CA GLY A 141 -3.83 -0.44 14.55
C GLY A 141 -4.60 -0.85 15.80
N ASP A 142 -5.11 -2.09 15.84
CA ASP A 142 -5.86 -2.63 16.98
C ASP A 142 -5.47 -4.08 17.29
N ALA A 143 -4.76 -4.27 18.41
CA ALA A 143 -4.31 -5.58 18.86
C ALA A 143 -5.45 -6.57 19.08
N ASN A 144 -6.60 -6.13 19.57
CA ASN A 144 -7.72 -7.03 19.85
C ASN A 144 -8.32 -7.56 18.55
N ALA A 145 -8.49 -6.69 17.55
CA ALA A 145 -8.95 -7.08 16.23
C ALA A 145 -7.94 -8.02 15.56
N ALA A 146 -6.64 -7.70 15.61
CA ALA A 146 -5.58 -8.54 15.06
C ALA A 146 -5.53 -9.93 15.70
N LEU A 147 -5.54 -10.02 17.04
CA LEU A 147 -5.53 -11.30 17.77
C LEU A 147 -6.80 -12.13 17.52
N TYR A 148 -7.95 -11.47 17.41
CA TYR A 148 -9.20 -12.12 17.07
C TYR A 148 -9.18 -12.73 15.66
N GLN A 149 -8.70 -11.97 14.67
CA GLN A 149 -8.56 -12.44 13.29
C GLN A 149 -7.51 -13.55 13.18
N LEU A 150 -6.37 -13.42 13.86
CA LEU A 150 -5.34 -14.47 13.92
C LEU A 150 -5.94 -15.80 14.40
N ARG A 151 -6.77 -15.78 15.45
CA ARG A 151 -7.48 -16.98 15.94
C ARG A 151 -8.44 -17.54 14.88
N LYS A 152 -9.24 -16.69 14.23
CA LYS A 152 -10.17 -17.12 13.18
C LYS A 152 -9.45 -17.73 11.98
N ILE A 153 -8.38 -17.09 11.52
CA ILE A 153 -7.54 -17.55 10.42
C ILE A 153 -6.93 -18.91 10.78
N ASN A 154 -6.40 -19.06 12.00
CA ASN A 154 -5.87 -20.35 12.45
C ASN A 154 -6.93 -21.45 12.38
N MET A 155 -8.09 -21.23 13.01
CA MET A 155 -9.18 -22.22 13.04
C MET A 155 -9.73 -22.58 11.66
N THR A 156 -9.71 -21.65 10.71
CA THR A 156 -10.32 -21.83 9.39
C THR A 156 -9.36 -22.43 8.37
N HIS A 157 -8.12 -21.96 8.34
CA HIS A 157 -7.16 -22.29 7.27
C HIS A 157 -6.04 -23.22 7.71
N TYR A 158 -5.77 -23.31 9.02
CA TYR A 158 -4.62 -24.03 9.56
C TYR A 158 -5.03 -24.92 10.75
N PRO A 159 -6.09 -25.74 10.63
CA PRO A 159 -6.53 -26.57 11.74
C PRO A 159 -5.42 -27.56 12.15
N GLY A 160 -5.11 -27.60 13.43
CA GLY A 160 -4.05 -28.44 13.99
C GLY A 160 -2.69 -27.75 14.13
N ASP A 161 -2.48 -26.61 13.47
CA ASP A 161 -1.27 -25.81 13.62
C ASP A 161 -1.44 -24.73 14.70
N THR A 162 -0.32 -24.26 15.23
CA THR A 162 -0.28 -23.03 16.03
C THR A 162 0.37 -21.93 15.19
N LEU A 163 -0.38 -20.85 14.96
CA LEU A 163 0.14 -19.63 14.35
C LEU A 163 0.94 -18.84 15.37
N GLU A 164 2.25 -18.74 15.16
CA GLU A 164 3.15 -17.95 16.00
C GLU A 164 3.49 -16.63 15.31
N LEU A 165 3.17 -15.51 15.96
CA LEU A 165 3.51 -14.18 15.44
C LEU A 165 4.92 -13.80 15.90
N HIS A 166 5.86 -13.71 14.95
CA HIS A 166 7.29 -13.48 15.25
C HIS A 166 7.76 -12.06 14.95
N ALA A 167 7.12 -11.39 13.98
CA ALA A 167 7.45 -10.01 13.63
C ALA A 167 6.23 -9.18 13.25
N VAL A 168 6.34 -7.86 13.44
CA VAL A 168 5.41 -6.85 12.92
C VAL A 168 6.19 -5.90 11.99
N LEU A 169 5.66 -5.63 10.80
CA LEU A 169 6.16 -4.64 9.85
C LEU A 169 5.23 -3.43 9.89
N CYS A 170 5.73 -2.29 10.35
CA CYS A 170 4.97 -1.04 10.36
C CYS A 170 5.36 -0.20 9.14
N THR A 171 4.37 0.17 8.32
CA THR A 171 4.56 0.98 7.12
C THR A 171 4.89 2.42 7.48
N HIS A 172 4.31 2.95 8.56
CA HIS A 172 4.57 4.30 9.05
C HIS A 172 4.07 4.49 10.50
N LYS A 173 4.29 5.68 11.08
CA LYS A 173 4.04 5.97 12.50
C LYS A 173 2.59 6.24 12.91
N HIS A 174 1.63 6.36 11.99
CA HIS A 174 0.27 6.75 12.40
C HIS A 174 -0.37 5.70 13.32
N HIS A 175 -1.25 6.18 14.19
CA HIS A 175 -1.77 5.38 15.31
C HIS A 175 -2.65 4.23 14.82
N ASP A 176 -3.43 4.45 13.78
CA ASP A 176 -4.26 3.45 13.14
C ASP A 176 -3.48 2.34 12.41
N HIS A 177 -2.15 2.46 12.33
CA HIS A 177 -1.22 1.41 11.86
C HIS A 177 -0.34 0.81 12.97
N THR A 178 -0.23 1.46 14.13
CA THR A 178 0.79 1.12 15.14
C THR A 178 0.28 1.06 16.59
N ALA A 179 -0.93 1.54 16.88
CA ALA A 179 -1.47 1.61 18.24
C ALA A 179 -1.70 0.23 18.86
N GLY A 180 -1.84 -0.81 18.05
CA GLY A 180 -1.93 -2.20 18.46
C GLY A 180 -0.59 -2.82 18.88
N ASN A 181 0.55 -2.24 18.50
CA ASN A 181 1.88 -2.81 18.82
C ASN A 181 2.06 -3.05 20.34
N LYS A 182 1.66 -2.08 21.17
CA LYS A 182 1.69 -2.23 22.64
C LYS A 182 0.84 -3.40 23.11
N GLY A 183 -0.36 -3.54 22.56
CA GLY A 183 -1.30 -4.59 22.93
C GLY A 183 -0.81 -5.98 22.53
N LEU A 184 -0.12 -6.10 21.40
CA LEU A 184 0.52 -7.35 20.98
C LEU A 184 1.64 -7.74 21.95
N LEU A 185 2.51 -6.80 22.32
CA LEU A 185 3.59 -7.04 23.29
C LEU A 185 3.08 -7.37 24.70
N ALA A 186 1.90 -6.87 25.07
CA ALA A 186 1.26 -7.19 26.35
C ALA A 186 0.49 -8.53 26.34
N SER A 187 0.22 -9.10 25.16
CA SER A 187 -0.53 -10.34 25.03
C SER A 187 0.32 -11.56 25.43
N PRO A 188 -0.08 -12.35 26.44
CA PRO A 188 0.68 -13.53 26.87
C PRO A 188 0.87 -14.60 25.78
N LYS A 189 0.01 -14.60 24.76
CA LYS A 189 0.09 -15.55 23.64
C LYS A 189 1.10 -15.17 22.57
N VAL A 190 1.37 -13.87 22.44
CA VAL A 190 2.20 -13.31 21.35
C VAL A 190 3.53 -12.81 21.89
N ASN A 191 3.58 -12.33 23.12
CA ASN A 191 4.79 -11.75 23.71
C ASN A 191 5.95 -12.74 23.83
N GLN A 192 5.67 -14.05 23.87
CA GLN A 192 6.69 -15.10 23.91
C GLN A 192 7.37 -15.30 22.54
N THR A 193 6.66 -15.02 21.44
CA THR A 193 7.14 -15.27 20.07
C THR A 193 7.51 -13.99 19.33
N LEU A 194 6.86 -12.86 19.62
CA LEU A 194 7.08 -11.59 18.93
C LEU A 194 8.43 -11.00 19.32
N LYS A 195 9.42 -11.12 18.43
CA LYS A 195 10.79 -10.65 18.66
C LYS A 195 11.03 -9.27 18.05
N HIS A 196 10.42 -8.99 16.91
CA HIS A 196 10.78 -7.83 16.09
C HIS A 196 9.57 -7.00 15.70
N ILE A 197 9.68 -5.69 15.88
CA ILE A 197 8.77 -4.69 15.32
C ILE A 197 9.64 -3.79 14.45
N TYR A 198 9.43 -3.88 13.14
CA TYR A 198 10.15 -3.12 12.13
C TYR A 198 9.44 -1.80 11.85
N GLY A 199 10.21 -0.74 11.64
CA GLY A 199 9.71 0.56 11.18
C GLY A 199 10.80 1.34 10.45
N GLY A 200 10.40 2.32 9.63
CA GLY A 200 11.36 3.17 8.93
C GLY A 200 12.28 3.93 9.89
N VAL A 201 13.58 3.99 9.58
CA VAL A 201 14.60 4.62 10.44
C VAL A 201 14.38 6.13 10.65
N VAL A 202 13.70 6.78 9.69
CA VAL A 202 13.55 8.24 9.63
C VAL A 202 12.59 8.77 10.70
N GLU A 203 11.70 7.92 11.22
CA GLU A 203 10.74 8.34 12.24
C GLU A 203 10.63 7.35 13.39
N LYS A 204 10.20 7.86 14.55
CA LYS A 204 10.01 7.04 15.74
C LYS A 204 8.68 6.27 15.65
N VAL A 205 8.70 5.19 14.88
CA VAL A 205 7.58 4.24 14.83
C VAL A 205 7.33 3.65 16.23
N PRO A 206 6.11 3.72 16.77
CA PRO A 206 5.81 3.23 18.12
C PRO A 206 6.19 1.76 18.32
N TYR A 207 7.00 1.50 19.34
CA TYR A 207 7.49 0.17 19.75
C TYR A 207 8.40 -0.54 18.73
N ALA A 208 8.80 0.12 17.65
CA ALA A 208 9.80 -0.44 16.74
C ALA A 208 11.13 -0.66 17.47
N ASN A 209 11.67 -1.86 17.33
CA ASN A 209 12.97 -2.27 17.89
C ASN A 209 13.96 -2.72 16.80
N ARG A 210 13.51 -2.75 15.53
CA ARG A 210 14.32 -2.90 14.32
C ARG A 210 13.98 -1.75 13.38
N PHE A 211 15.01 -1.05 12.90
CA PHE A 211 14.83 0.08 12.00
C PHE A 211 15.37 -0.26 10.62
N VAL A 212 14.61 0.08 9.59
CA VAL A 212 14.94 -0.25 8.20
C VAL A 212 15.14 1.00 7.36
N ARG A 213 16.04 0.88 6.38
CA ARG A 213 16.40 1.88 5.38
C ARG A 213 15.92 1.43 4.01
N ASN A 214 15.99 2.34 3.05
CA ASN A 214 15.70 2.04 1.66
C ASN A 214 16.63 0.92 1.13
N GLY A 215 16.05 -0.14 0.58
CA GLY A 215 16.75 -1.29 0.03
C GLY A 215 17.18 -2.35 1.04
N ASP A 216 16.90 -2.18 2.33
CA ASP A 216 17.18 -3.21 3.32
C ASP A 216 16.31 -4.45 3.04
N ILE A 217 16.91 -5.64 3.12
CA ILE A 217 16.19 -6.91 3.12
C ILE A 217 15.90 -7.31 4.56
N ILE A 218 14.63 -7.57 4.86
CA ILE A 218 14.17 -7.96 6.19
C ILE A 218 14.61 -9.39 6.49
N ASP A 219 15.26 -9.59 7.64
CA ASP A 219 15.54 -10.91 8.18
C ASP A 219 14.23 -11.54 8.70
N LEU A 220 13.72 -12.55 7.99
CA LEU A 220 12.42 -13.16 8.29
C LEU A 220 12.54 -14.29 9.31
N PRO A 221 11.44 -14.65 10.01
CA PRO A 221 11.48 -15.68 11.04
C PRO A 221 11.92 -17.05 10.52
N LYS A 222 12.80 -17.70 11.30
CA LYS A 222 13.23 -19.08 11.15
C LYS A 222 12.96 -19.84 12.45
N VAL A 223 12.08 -20.84 12.42
CA VAL A 223 11.66 -21.58 13.61
C VAL A 223 11.51 -23.07 13.29
N ASN A 224 12.16 -23.94 14.06
CA ASN A 224 11.99 -25.40 14.01
C ASN A 224 12.07 -26.00 12.58
N GLY A 225 12.97 -25.50 11.74
CA GLY A 225 13.13 -25.97 10.34
C GLY A 225 12.19 -25.30 9.32
N ASN A 226 11.27 -24.45 9.76
CA ASN A 226 10.46 -23.57 8.91
C ASN A 226 11.14 -22.21 8.78
N ASP A 227 11.99 -22.05 7.76
CA ASP A 227 12.69 -20.80 7.43
C ASP A 227 11.92 -20.03 6.35
N MET A 228 11.34 -18.88 6.72
CA MET A 228 10.58 -18.07 5.76
C MET A 228 11.50 -17.48 4.67
N ASN A 229 12.79 -17.28 4.95
CA ASN A 229 13.75 -16.74 4.00
C ASN A 229 14.06 -17.70 2.85
N ASP A 230 13.80 -19.01 2.97
CA ASP A 230 13.99 -19.96 1.88
C ASP A 230 13.00 -19.74 0.73
N PHE A 231 11.85 -19.13 1.04
CA PHE A 231 10.70 -19.03 0.15
C PHE A 231 10.47 -17.60 -0.35
N ILE A 232 10.72 -16.61 0.50
CA ILE A 232 10.42 -15.22 0.17
C ILE A 232 11.55 -14.30 0.63
N ALA A 233 11.60 -13.09 0.06
CA ALA A 233 12.40 -11.97 0.56
C ALA A 233 11.48 -10.76 0.68
N ILE A 234 11.66 -9.95 1.72
CA ILE A 234 10.94 -8.67 1.86
C ILE A 234 11.96 -7.54 1.80
N GLU A 235 11.80 -6.64 0.83
CA GLU A 235 12.58 -5.43 0.71
C GLU A 235 11.81 -4.23 1.29
N ALA A 236 12.50 -3.37 2.03
CA ALA A 236 11.98 -2.08 2.48
C ALA A 236 12.25 -0.97 1.44
N ILE A 237 11.20 -0.43 0.84
CA ILE A 237 11.28 0.68 -0.13
C ILE A 237 10.82 1.97 0.57
N SER A 238 11.71 2.96 0.66
CA SER A 238 11.37 4.24 1.27
C SER A 238 10.47 5.07 0.36
N VAL A 239 9.34 5.50 0.91
CA VAL A 239 8.32 6.29 0.20
C VAL A 239 7.92 7.53 1.01
N PRO A 240 8.86 8.47 1.24
CA PRO A 240 8.66 9.63 2.10
C PRO A 240 7.67 10.62 1.48
N SER A 241 6.39 10.47 1.80
CA SER A 241 5.34 11.34 1.28
C SER A 241 4.19 11.48 2.28
N HIS A 242 3.44 10.39 2.52
CA HIS A 242 2.36 10.40 3.50
C HIS A 242 2.88 10.73 4.90
N THR A 243 3.90 10.01 5.33
CA THR A 243 4.82 10.44 6.39
C THR A 243 6.24 10.41 5.87
N ARG A 244 7.17 11.05 6.57
CA ARG A 244 8.59 11.04 6.16
C ARG A 244 9.24 9.68 6.27
N GLY A 245 8.83 8.88 7.25
CA GLY A 245 9.38 7.54 7.47
C GLY A 245 8.58 6.43 6.82
N SER A 246 7.63 6.76 5.94
CA SER A 246 6.81 5.77 5.24
C SER A 246 7.68 4.78 4.44
N ILE A 247 7.39 3.49 4.61
CA ILE A 247 8.01 2.36 3.94
C ILE A 247 6.92 1.54 3.24
N VAL A 248 7.20 1.13 2.01
CA VAL A 248 6.51 0.02 1.35
C VAL A 248 7.35 -1.23 1.56
N TYR A 249 6.73 -2.31 2.05
CA TYR A 249 7.39 -3.61 2.11
C TYR A 249 7.05 -4.39 0.84
N ALA A 250 8.05 -4.65 0.00
CA ALA A 250 7.91 -5.43 -1.22
C ALA A 250 8.32 -6.87 -0.94
N LEU A 251 7.34 -7.77 -0.91
CA LEU A 251 7.58 -9.20 -0.80
C LEU A 251 7.77 -9.80 -2.19
N HIS A 252 8.90 -10.47 -2.39
CA HIS A 252 9.24 -11.22 -3.59
C HIS A 252 9.23 -12.71 -3.25
N ASN A 253 8.56 -13.54 -4.06
CA ASN A 253 8.72 -14.98 -3.96
C ASN A 253 10.02 -15.42 -4.64
N LYS A 254 10.74 -16.35 -4.01
CA LYS A 254 11.93 -16.97 -4.59
C LYS A 254 11.48 -18.07 -5.55
N GLN A 255 12.17 -18.18 -6.69
CA GLN A 255 12.00 -19.35 -7.55
C GLN A 255 12.54 -20.56 -6.78
N VAL A 256 11.65 -21.44 -6.34
CA VAL A 256 12.05 -22.69 -5.71
C VAL A 256 12.45 -23.65 -6.82
N HIS A 257 13.75 -23.90 -6.99
CA HIS A 257 14.23 -25.02 -7.79
C HIS A 257 13.79 -26.31 -7.11
N VAL A 258 13.02 -27.13 -7.83
CA VAL A 258 12.64 -28.46 -7.36
C VAL A 258 13.93 -29.27 -7.20
N VAL A 259 14.28 -29.61 -5.96
CA VAL A 259 15.22 -30.70 -5.71
C VAL A 259 14.42 -31.97 -5.98
N ASN A 260 14.76 -32.67 -7.06
CA ASN A 260 14.24 -34.02 -7.32
C ASN A 260 14.65 -34.91 -6.15
N TYR A 261 13.77 -35.11 -5.18
CA TYR A 261 13.89 -36.22 -4.25
C TYR A 261 13.41 -37.47 -5.02
N GLU A 262 14.35 -38.27 -5.52
CA GLU A 262 14.10 -39.44 -6.37
C GLU A 262 13.27 -40.56 -5.71
N ASN A 263 12.81 -40.42 -4.47
CA ASN A 263 12.11 -41.48 -3.72
C ASN A 263 10.78 -41.08 -3.07
N ALA A 264 10.15 -39.97 -3.47
CA ALA A 264 8.79 -39.64 -3.03
C ALA A 264 7.84 -39.55 -4.22
N ASP A 265 6.85 -40.46 -4.27
CA ASP A 265 5.74 -40.52 -5.24
C ASP A 265 4.82 -39.27 -5.24
N VAL A 266 5.23 -38.17 -4.61
CA VAL A 266 4.49 -36.91 -4.56
C VAL A 266 5.15 -35.92 -5.52
N ARG A 267 4.72 -36.00 -6.78
CA ARG A 267 5.10 -35.04 -7.82
C ARG A 267 4.43 -33.69 -7.52
N TRP A 268 5.13 -32.78 -6.87
CA TRP A 268 4.68 -31.40 -6.77
C TRP A 268 4.90 -30.73 -8.13
N ASP A 269 3.85 -30.63 -8.94
CA ASP A 269 3.82 -29.71 -10.08
C ASP A 269 3.93 -28.29 -9.54
N VAL A 270 5.16 -27.82 -9.35
CA VAL A 270 5.46 -26.42 -9.10
C VAL A 270 5.42 -25.76 -10.48
N PRO A 271 4.46 -24.86 -10.76
CA PRO A 271 4.53 -24.11 -11.99
C PRO A 271 5.87 -23.39 -11.99
N SER A 272 6.59 -23.48 -13.11
CA SER A 272 7.69 -22.58 -13.48
C SER A 272 7.18 -21.14 -13.41
N SER A 273 7.05 -20.62 -12.20
CA SER A 273 6.35 -19.38 -11.94
C SER A 273 7.43 -18.32 -11.87
N LYS A 274 7.43 -17.42 -12.86
CA LYS A 274 8.19 -16.17 -12.76
C LYS A 274 7.87 -15.51 -11.40
N PRO A 275 8.75 -14.68 -10.84
CA PRO A 275 8.44 -14.07 -9.55
C PRO A 275 7.21 -13.16 -9.65
N VAL A 276 6.50 -13.04 -8.53
CA VAL A 276 5.35 -12.18 -8.26
C VAL A 276 5.75 -11.30 -7.10
N THR A 277 5.46 -10.00 -7.20
CA THR A 277 5.76 -9.03 -6.15
C THR A 277 4.47 -8.63 -5.43
N TYR A 278 4.48 -8.66 -4.10
CA TYR A 278 3.35 -8.32 -3.24
C TYR A 278 3.73 -7.08 -2.44
N LEU A 279 3.05 -5.96 -2.69
CA LEU A 279 3.42 -4.64 -2.19
C LEU A 279 2.50 -4.24 -1.04
N PHE A 280 3.06 -4.16 0.18
CA PHE A 280 2.35 -3.61 1.32
C PHE A 280 2.61 -2.13 1.43
N THR A 281 1.63 -1.32 1.01
CA THR A 281 1.87 0.08 0.66
C THR A 281 1.47 1.08 1.74
N GLY A 282 0.88 0.60 2.84
CA GLY A 282 0.33 1.44 3.90
C GLY A 282 -0.54 2.54 3.29
N ASP A 283 -0.24 3.78 3.66
CA ASP A 283 -1.01 4.94 3.22
C ASP A 283 -0.38 5.65 2.02
N THR A 284 0.65 5.08 1.40
CA THR A 284 1.30 5.71 0.26
C THR A 284 0.50 5.49 -1.02
N ILE A 285 0.18 4.24 -1.33
CA ILE A 285 -0.53 3.83 -2.55
C ILE A 285 -1.82 3.14 -2.13
N PHE A 286 -2.95 3.60 -2.65
CA PHE A 286 -4.25 2.94 -2.53
C PHE A 286 -4.68 2.41 -3.90
N SER A 287 -5.67 1.51 -3.92
CA SER A 287 -6.34 1.23 -5.19
C SER A 287 -7.07 2.49 -5.65
N ALA A 288 -6.79 2.91 -6.89
CA ALA A 288 -7.35 4.10 -7.53
C ALA A 288 -6.95 5.47 -6.95
N GLY A 289 -5.91 5.55 -6.12
CA GLY A 289 -5.40 6.83 -5.63
C GLY A 289 -4.10 6.69 -4.82
N GLY A 290 -3.74 7.74 -4.11
CA GLY A 290 -2.55 7.79 -3.24
C GLY A 290 -2.86 8.50 -1.92
N GLY A 291 -1.93 8.36 -0.98
CA GLY A 291 -1.97 9.05 0.30
C GLY A 291 -1.98 10.55 0.20
N VAL A 292 -2.63 11.19 1.17
CA VAL A 292 -2.42 12.62 1.41
C VAL A 292 -0.95 12.80 1.86
N PRO A 293 -0.16 13.65 1.19
CA PRO A 293 1.25 13.83 1.50
C PRO A 293 1.44 14.77 2.70
N PHE A 294 1.10 14.32 3.91
CA PHE A 294 1.11 15.18 5.11
C PHE A 294 2.49 15.71 5.48
N GLU A 295 3.57 14.99 5.17
CA GLU A 295 4.91 15.38 5.60
C GLU A 295 5.93 15.51 4.45
N SER A 296 5.46 15.60 3.21
CA SER A 296 6.32 15.69 2.02
C SER A 296 7.14 16.98 1.92
N ASP A 297 6.73 18.03 2.63
CA ASP A 297 7.26 19.39 2.45
C ASP A 297 7.99 19.97 3.67
N LEU A 298 8.04 19.24 4.77
CA LEU A 298 8.56 19.75 6.02
C LEU A 298 10.07 19.42 6.13
N GLN A 299 10.95 20.42 5.92
CA GLN A 299 12.37 20.31 6.29
C GLN A 299 12.53 20.51 7.81
N THR A 300 13.09 19.56 8.55
CA THR A 300 13.51 19.75 9.95
C THR A 300 15.02 19.97 10.07
N LYS A 301 15.45 20.49 11.23
CA LYS A 301 16.87 20.58 11.59
C LYS A 301 17.59 19.23 11.53
N SER A 302 16.89 18.12 11.81
CA SER A 302 17.43 16.75 11.66
C SER A 302 17.72 16.41 10.21
N ASP A 303 16.91 16.89 9.26
CA ASP A 303 17.15 16.66 7.84
C ASP A 303 18.46 17.33 7.43
N GLN A 304 18.82 18.49 7.99
CA GLN A 304 20.10 19.14 7.68
C GLN A 304 21.33 18.41 8.23
N GLN A 305 21.15 17.52 9.22
CA GLN A 305 22.24 16.82 9.90
C GLN A 305 22.55 15.43 9.31
N GLU A 306 21.71 14.92 8.40
CA GLU A 306 22.03 13.72 7.62
C GLU A 306 23.14 14.03 6.61
N THR A 307 24.38 13.64 6.94
CA THR A 307 25.61 13.91 6.16
C THR A 307 25.69 13.15 4.83
N ASN A 308 24.75 12.23 4.55
CA ASN A 308 24.71 11.41 3.34
C ASN A 308 23.51 11.73 2.43
N LYS A 309 23.10 13.00 2.36
CA LYS A 309 22.03 13.42 1.45
C LYS A 309 22.50 13.47 0.00
N ARG A 310 22.04 12.51 -0.80
CA ARG A 310 22.18 12.52 -2.27
C ARG A 310 21.27 13.58 -2.89
N SER A 311 21.60 14.06 -4.10
CA SER A 311 20.89 15.11 -4.84
C SER A 311 19.39 14.85 -5.08
N THR A 312 18.92 13.63 -4.85
CA THR A 312 17.53 13.23 -5.04
C THR A 312 16.55 13.77 -3.98
N THR A 313 17.00 14.48 -2.94
CA THR A 313 16.20 14.78 -1.73
C THR A 313 15.72 16.25 -1.61
N LEU A 314 15.72 17.03 -2.70
CA LEU A 314 15.48 18.49 -2.68
C LEU A 314 14.31 18.94 -3.60
N ILE A 315 13.04 18.68 -3.26
CA ILE A 315 11.88 19.23 -4.02
C ILE A 315 10.84 19.85 -3.06
N LYS A 316 10.32 21.06 -3.39
CA LYS A 316 9.42 21.95 -2.61
C LYS A 316 7.95 21.99 -3.10
N ALA A 317 6.99 22.08 -2.16
CA ALA A 317 5.61 22.65 -2.07
C ALA A 317 4.58 22.54 -3.22
N ALA A 318 5.00 22.44 -4.49
CA ALA A 318 4.29 21.62 -5.48
C ALA A 318 4.70 20.13 -5.32
N ALA A 319 5.47 19.84 -4.27
CA ALA A 319 6.11 18.56 -4.03
C ALA A 319 5.17 17.53 -3.43
N GLY A 320 3.98 17.87 -2.93
CA GLY A 320 3.02 16.84 -2.48
C GLY A 320 2.72 15.81 -3.57
N THR A 321 2.09 16.25 -4.67
CA THR A 321 1.76 15.35 -5.80
C THR A 321 3.01 14.77 -6.46
N ASN A 322 4.07 15.57 -6.64
CA ASN A 322 5.31 15.07 -7.24
C ASN A 322 6.06 14.08 -6.32
N SER A 323 5.96 14.21 -5.00
CA SER A 323 6.51 13.28 -4.02
C SER A 323 5.73 11.97 -4.04
N VAL A 324 4.40 12.03 -4.08
CA VAL A 324 3.56 10.84 -4.28
C VAL A 324 3.92 10.15 -5.61
N GLU A 325 3.96 10.89 -6.73
CA GLU A 325 4.33 10.33 -8.04
C GLU A 325 5.76 9.75 -8.03
N ARG A 326 6.72 10.39 -7.35
CA ARG A 326 8.06 9.85 -7.16
C ARG A 326 8.03 8.54 -6.38
N CYS A 327 7.28 8.47 -5.27
CA CYS A 327 7.13 7.25 -4.48
C CYS A 327 6.52 6.11 -5.31
N PHE A 328 5.52 6.43 -6.14
CA PHE A 328 4.89 5.47 -7.06
C PHE A 328 5.88 4.97 -8.11
N ALA A 329 6.71 5.86 -8.67
CA ALA A 329 7.74 5.50 -9.63
C ALA A 329 8.83 4.63 -9.00
N GLU A 330 9.30 4.99 -7.79
CA GLU A 330 10.28 4.20 -7.03
C GLU A 330 9.75 2.80 -6.76
N VAL A 331 8.54 2.67 -6.22
CA VAL A 331 7.91 1.37 -5.97
C VAL A 331 7.75 0.58 -7.26
N LEU A 332 7.32 1.23 -8.36
CA LEU A 332 7.16 0.56 -9.64
C LEU A 332 8.50 0.02 -10.16
N VAL A 333 9.57 0.82 -10.12
CA VAL A 333 10.91 0.43 -10.59
C VAL A 333 11.48 -0.70 -9.74
N ARG A 334 11.41 -0.60 -8.41
CA ARG A 334 11.99 -1.62 -7.53
C ARG A 334 11.17 -2.91 -7.51
N ALA A 335 9.85 -2.82 -7.61
CA ALA A 335 8.98 -3.98 -7.72
C ALA A 335 9.14 -4.71 -9.07
N ALA A 336 9.52 -3.97 -10.10
CA ALA A 336 9.75 -4.42 -11.47
C ALA A 336 11.06 -5.21 -11.60
N GLU A 337 12.05 -4.95 -10.76
CA GLU A 337 13.38 -5.51 -10.89
C GLU A 337 13.50 -6.95 -10.35
N GLN A 338 14.38 -7.72 -11.01
CA GLN A 338 14.79 -9.13 -10.79
C GLN A 338 14.05 -10.26 -11.54
N VAL A 339 13.83 -10.12 -12.86
CA VAL A 339 13.62 -11.29 -13.77
C VAL A 339 14.52 -11.20 -15.02
N GLY A 340 15.85 -11.16 -14.83
CA GLY A 340 16.82 -11.17 -15.95
C GLY A 340 16.77 -9.92 -16.86
N ASN A 341 17.27 -10.06 -18.09
CA ASN A 341 17.40 -8.98 -19.10
C ASN A 341 16.09 -8.57 -19.80
N HIS A 342 14.92 -9.03 -19.33
CA HIS A 342 13.63 -8.67 -19.93
C HIS A 342 12.92 -7.60 -19.07
N PHE A 343 12.37 -6.58 -19.74
CA PHE A 343 11.54 -5.55 -19.10
C PHE A 343 10.47 -6.18 -18.20
N ALA A 344 10.34 -5.58 -17.02
CA ALA A 344 9.53 -6.07 -15.92
C ALA A 344 8.06 -6.29 -16.26
N ASP A 345 7.58 -7.51 -16.01
CA ASP A 345 6.18 -7.88 -16.14
C ASP A 345 5.36 -7.36 -14.94
N CYS A 346 4.86 -6.14 -15.06
CA CYS A 346 3.97 -5.51 -14.07
C CYS A 346 2.62 -6.27 -13.91
N SER A 347 2.31 -7.25 -14.74
CA SER A 347 1.10 -8.07 -14.55
C SER A 347 1.17 -8.95 -13.30
N ARG A 348 2.37 -9.12 -12.75
CA ARG A 348 2.65 -9.97 -11.60
C ARG A 348 2.91 -9.20 -10.31
N MET A 349 2.30 -8.02 -10.17
CA MET A 349 2.38 -7.23 -8.96
C MET A 349 1.00 -7.05 -8.34
N LEU A 350 0.91 -7.28 -7.03
CA LEU A 350 -0.30 -7.10 -6.24
C LEU A 350 -0.09 -6.01 -5.18
N ILE A 351 -1.07 -5.12 -5.01
CA ILE A 351 -1.03 -3.99 -4.08
C ILE A 351 -1.96 -4.25 -2.89
N PHE A 352 -1.40 -4.12 -1.69
CA PHE A 352 -2.02 -4.34 -0.39
C PHE A 352 -1.96 -3.04 0.43
N PRO A 353 -2.95 -2.15 0.28
CA PRO A 353 -2.95 -0.84 0.92
C PRO A 353 -3.43 -0.86 2.38
N GLY A 354 -3.19 0.23 3.10
CA GLY A 354 -3.57 0.38 4.51
C GLY A 354 -5.06 0.57 4.78
N HIS A 355 -5.84 0.97 3.77
CA HIS A 355 -7.27 1.31 3.93
C HIS A 355 -8.15 0.86 2.76
N GLU A 356 -9.44 0.69 3.06
CA GLU A 356 -10.51 0.35 2.13
C GLU A 356 -11.14 1.59 1.45
N TYR A 357 -10.30 2.41 0.79
CA TYR A 357 -10.71 3.68 0.15
C TYR A 357 -11.12 3.57 -1.33
N THR A 358 -11.02 2.40 -1.94
CA THR A 358 -11.19 2.21 -3.39
C THR A 358 -12.49 2.81 -3.94
N SER A 359 -13.64 2.53 -3.31
CA SER A 359 -14.94 3.03 -3.77
C SER A 359 -15.05 4.55 -3.71
N GLU A 360 -14.50 5.17 -2.66
CA GLU A 360 -14.50 6.62 -2.51
C GLU A 360 -13.55 7.28 -3.51
N LEU A 361 -12.31 6.78 -3.62
CA LEU A 361 -11.30 7.31 -4.54
C LEU A 361 -11.77 7.20 -5.99
N MET A 362 -12.38 6.07 -6.36
CA MET A 362 -13.01 5.90 -7.67
C MET A 362 -14.14 6.90 -7.89
N SER A 363 -15.03 7.09 -6.90
CA SER A 363 -16.16 8.02 -7.01
C SER A 363 -15.68 9.46 -7.24
N ARG A 364 -14.61 9.89 -6.54
CA ARG A 364 -14.01 11.22 -6.72
C ARG A 364 -13.54 11.48 -8.15
N GLN A 365 -13.10 10.45 -8.88
CA GLN A 365 -12.67 10.60 -10.28
C GLN A 365 -13.81 10.93 -11.26
N PHE A 366 -15.07 10.63 -10.89
CA PHE A 366 -16.27 10.87 -11.69
C PHE A 366 -17.09 12.09 -11.22
N GLN A 367 -16.71 12.72 -10.11
CA GLN A 367 -17.37 13.95 -9.65
C GLN A 367 -16.97 15.14 -10.53
N SER A 368 -17.95 15.96 -10.89
CA SER A 368 -17.72 17.19 -11.66
C SER A 368 -16.97 18.23 -10.81
N GLY A 369 -15.88 18.80 -11.34
CA GLY A 369 -15.07 19.83 -10.67
C GLY A 369 -13.79 20.14 -11.46
N GLU A 370 -12.97 21.09 -10.99
CA GLU A 370 -11.68 21.46 -11.61
C GLU A 370 -10.71 20.27 -11.72
N ASN A 371 -10.87 19.28 -10.84
CA ASN A 371 -10.12 18.02 -10.83
C ASN A 371 -10.83 16.87 -11.56
N ALA A 372 -11.93 17.14 -12.29
CA ALA A 372 -12.64 16.10 -13.02
C ALA A 372 -11.72 15.49 -14.07
N THR A 373 -11.67 14.17 -14.07
CA THR A 373 -10.89 13.42 -15.04
C THR A 373 -11.39 13.77 -16.45
N GLN A 374 -10.48 14.16 -17.35
CA GLN A 374 -10.80 14.45 -18.74
C GLN A 374 -11.05 13.15 -19.51
N TRP A 375 -12.14 12.44 -19.20
CA TRP A 375 -12.46 11.10 -19.70
C TRP A 375 -12.50 11.03 -21.24
N HIS A 376 -12.91 12.11 -21.92
CA HIS A 376 -12.89 12.21 -23.38
C HIS A 376 -11.49 12.15 -24.00
N LYS A 377 -10.43 12.38 -23.22
CA LYS A 377 -9.02 12.25 -23.65
C LYS A 377 -8.42 10.89 -23.31
N MET A 378 -9.15 10.02 -22.63
CA MET A 378 -8.69 8.69 -22.27
C MET A 378 -9.12 7.67 -23.31
N THR A 379 -8.38 6.56 -23.39
CA THR A 379 -8.80 5.45 -24.24
C THR A 379 -10.09 4.82 -23.68
N PRO A 380 -10.98 4.28 -24.54
CA PRO A 380 -12.17 3.58 -24.07
C PRO A 380 -11.85 2.48 -23.05
N ALA A 381 -10.74 1.76 -23.24
CA ALA A 381 -10.28 0.72 -22.31
C ALA A 381 -10.02 1.24 -20.89
N VAL A 382 -9.43 2.43 -20.73
CA VAL A 382 -9.22 3.06 -19.41
C VAL A 382 -10.54 3.44 -18.76
N PHE A 383 -11.45 4.06 -19.53
CA PHE A 383 -12.78 4.43 -19.04
C PHE A 383 -13.58 3.22 -18.57
N PHE A 384 -13.66 2.16 -19.39
CA PHE A 384 -14.41 0.96 -19.04
C PHE A 384 -13.83 0.23 -17.83
N GLU A 385 -12.50 0.12 -17.71
CA GLU A 385 -11.88 -0.45 -16.52
C GLU A 385 -12.21 0.38 -15.27
N SER A 386 -12.14 1.72 -15.36
CA SER A 386 -12.48 2.60 -14.24
C SER A 386 -13.96 2.46 -13.83
N VAL A 387 -14.90 2.51 -14.76
CA VAL A 387 -16.34 2.35 -14.43
C VAL A 387 -16.61 0.96 -13.86
N SER A 388 -16.00 -0.09 -14.43
CA SER A 388 -16.13 -1.46 -13.93
C SER A 388 -15.65 -1.58 -12.48
N GLN A 389 -14.46 -1.04 -12.17
CA GLN A 389 -13.92 -1.09 -10.82
C GLN A 389 -14.75 -0.25 -9.83
N LEU A 390 -15.29 0.89 -10.24
CA LEU A 390 -16.22 1.67 -9.42
C LEU A 390 -17.47 0.85 -9.07
N TYR A 391 -18.06 0.18 -10.06
CA TYR A 391 -19.24 -0.66 -9.83
C TYR A 391 -18.93 -1.85 -8.91
N ILE A 392 -17.84 -2.57 -9.16
CA ILE A 392 -17.41 -3.71 -8.34
C ILE A 392 -17.14 -3.28 -6.90
N SER A 393 -16.39 -2.19 -6.71
CA SER A 393 -16.07 -1.69 -5.38
C SER A 393 -17.33 -1.23 -4.65
N ASN A 394 -18.22 -0.47 -5.29
CA ASN A 394 -19.50 -0.08 -4.71
C ASN A 394 -20.34 -1.31 -4.32
N HIS A 395 -20.48 -2.29 -5.21
CA HIS A 395 -21.23 -3.51 -4.94
C HIS A 395 -20.70 -4.25 -3.72
N ARG A 396 -19.38 -4.50 -3.65
CA ARG A 396 -18.75 -5.18 -2.50
C ARG A 396 -18.98 -4.44 -1.18
N ARG A 397 -19.04 -3.11 -1.20
CA ARG A 397 -19.24 -2.27 0.00
C ARG A 397 -20.70 -2.09 0.38
N THR A 398 -21.65 -2.23 -0.56
CA THR A 398 -23.09 -2.13 -0.30
C THR A 398 -23.74 -3.46 0.09
N LEU A 399 -23.00 -4.57 0.07
CA LEU A 399 -23.47 -5.84 0.62
C LEU A 399 -23.94 -5.69 2.08
N PRO A 400 -24.92 -6.51 2.53
CA PRO A 400 -25.43 -6.48 3.89
C PRO A 400 -24.32 -6.58 4.94
N LYS A 401 -24.60 -6.11 6.17
CA LYS A 401 -23.67 -6.26 7.31
C LYS A 401 -23.27 -7.73 7.46
N GLY A 402 -21.97 -8.00 7.61
CA GLY A 402 -21.40 -9.36 7.61
C GLY A 402 -21.11 -9.96 6.23
N GLY A 403 -21.68 -9.42 5.15
CA GLY A 403 -21.42 -9.84 3.77
C GLY A 403 -20.44 -8.97 2.99
N ARG A 404 -20.06 -7.80 3.52
CA ARG A 404 -19.15 -6.86 2.85
C ARG A 404 -17.80 -7.50 2.52
N LEU A 405 -17.37 -7.34 1.29
CA LEU A 405 -16.09 -7.85 0.81
C LEU A 405 -15.05 -6.72 0.72
N LEU A 406 -13.78 -7.07 0.85
CA LEU A 406 -12.68 -6.14 0.62
C LEU A 406 -12.48 -5.92 -0.88
N THR A 407 -11.93 -4.77 -1.27
CA THR A 407 -11.57 -4.48 -2.66
C THR A 407 -10.11 -4.74 -2.98
N VAL A 408 -9.30 -5.01 -1.96
CA VAL A 408 -7.87 -5.37 -2.05
C VAL A 408 -7.71 -6.89 -2.26
N PRO A 409 -6.52 -7.39 -2.65
CA PRO A 409 -5.49 -6.63 -3.34
C PRO A 409 -5.95 -6.23 -4.74
N SER A 410 -5.28 -5.23 -5.33
CA SER A 410 -5.44 -4.90 -6.75
C SER A 410 -4.19 -5.27 -7.54
N THR A 411 -4.34 -5.55 -8.84
CA THR A 411 -3.19 -5.82 -9.71
C THR A 411 -2.60 -4.50 -10.21
N MET A 412 -1.27 -4.44 -10.34
CA MET A 412 -0.62 -3.24 -10.89
C MET A 412 -1.09 -2.95 -12.33
N THR A 413 -1.34 -3.97 -13.15
CA THR A 413 -1.91 -3.77 -14.50
C THR A 413 -3.25 -3.04 -14.46
N ARG A 414 -4.09 -3.30 -13.46
CA ARG A 414 -5.33 -2.55 -13.25
C ARG A 414 -5.04 -1.14 -12.74
N GLU A 415 -4.15 -0.99 -11.77
CA GLU A 415 -3.78 0.32 -11.21
C GLU A 415 -3.18 1.28 -12.25
N LEU A 416 -2.41 0.79 -13.22
CA LEU A 416 -1.92 1.58 -14.36
C LEU A 416 -3.06 2.23 -15.18
N LYS A 417 -4.28 1.66 -15.12
CA LYS A 417 -5.48 2.20 -15.78
C LYS A 417 -6.33 3.05 -14.85
N ILE A 418 -6.57 2.59 -13.62
CA ILE A 418 -7.57 3.21 -12.73
C ILE A 418 -6.99 4.25 -11.78
N ASN A 419 -5.69 4.23 -11.50
CA ASN A 419 -5.05 5.13 -10.56
C ASN A 419 -4.55 6.39 -11.28
N PRO A 420 -5.01 7.60 -10.91
CA PRO A 420 -4.61 8.82 -11.57
C PRO A 420 -3.10 9.09 -11.48
N HIS A 421 -2.43 8.71 -10.39
CA HIS A 421 -0.98 8.89 -10.23
C HIS A 421 -0.20 8.00 -11.20
N TYR A 422 -0.57 6.72 -11.34
CA TYR A 422 0.06 5.86 -12.34
C TYR A 422 -0.24 6.29 -13.78
N ARG A 423 -1.47 6.73 -14.09
CA ARG A 423 -1.79 7.29 -15.41
C ARG A 423 -0.93 8.50 -15.75
N SER A 424 -0.74 9.40 -14.78
CA SER A 424 0.14 10.56 -14.91
C SER A 424 1.58 10.12 -15.20
N LEU A 425 2.12 9.17 -14.43
CA LEU A 425 3.45 8.60 -14.63
C LEU A 425 3.62 7.98 -16.02
N VAL A 426 2.68 7.14 -16.47
CA VAL A 426 2.71 6.52 -17.81
C VAL A 426 2.72 7.59 -18.90
N LYS A 427 1.86 8.61 -18.79
CA LYS A 427 1.81 9.71 -19.76
C LYS A 427 3.12 10.48 -19.81
N ARG A 428 3.71 10.81 -18.66
CA ARG A 428 5.02 11.49 -18.59
C ARG A 428 6.13 10.62 -19.18
N GLY A 429 6.14 9.33 -18.88
CA GLY A 429 7.10 8.37 -19.43
C GLY A 429 7.04 8.30 -20.96
N GLU A 430 5.83 8.23 -21.52
CA GLU A 430 5.64 8.24 -22.98
C GLU A 430 6.08 9.57 -23.62
N HIS A 431 5.83 10.71 -22.98
CA HIS A 431 6.34 12.00 -23.47
C HIS A 431 7.88 12.04 -23.48
N ILE A 432 8.54 11.58 -22.42
CA ILE A 432 10.01 11.53 -22.34
C ILE A 432 10.55 10.59 -23.44
N ARG A 433 9.96 9.40 -23.57
CA ARG A 433 10.32 8.45 -24.63
C ARG A 433 10.15 9.03 -26.02
N ALA A 434 9.06 9.76 -26.28
CA ALA A 434 8.82 10.43 -27.56
C ALA A 434 9.84 11.55 -27.81
N ALA A 435 10.15 12.37 -26.81
CA ALA A 435 11.15 13.42 -26.89
C ALA A 435 12.55 12.86 -27.19
N ILE A 436 12.96 11.79 -26.50
CA ILE A 436 14.22 11.08 -26.74
C ILE A 436 14.27 10.56 -28.19
N ARG A 437 13.20 9.93 -28.68
CA ARG A 437 13.13 9.44 -30.07
C ARG A 437 13.26 10.56 -31.09
N LEU A 438 12.57 11.69 -30.87
CA LEU A 438 12.69 12.87 -31.72
C LEU A 438 14.11 13.45 -31.68
N TRP A 439 14.71 13.52 -30.49
CA TRP A 439 16.10 13.97 -30.34
C TRP A 439 17.06 13.07 -31.13
N TYR A 440 16.95 11.75 -30.97
CA TYR A 440 17.77 10.80 -31.72
C TYR A 440 17.58 10.95 -33.23
N LYS A 441 16.31 11.03 -33.69
CA LYS A 441 15.97 11.12 -35.11
C LYS A 441 16.48 12.41 -35.77
N HIS A 442 16.45 13.54 -35.07
CA HIS A 442 16.72 14.84 -35.68
C HIS A 442 18.09 15.45 -35.32
N PHE A 443 18.71 15.01 -34.22
CA PHE A 443 19.93 15.65 -33.70
C PHE A 443 21.09 14.66 -33.49
N ALA A 444 20.83 13.37 -33.27
CA ALA A 444 21.89 12.40 -32.98
C ALA A 444 22.38 11.62 -34.22
N GLN A 445 21.60 11.51 -35.30
CA GLN A 445 21.97 10.73 -36.49
C GLN A 445 23.28 11.23 -37.13
N GLY A 446 23.47 12.55 -37.27
CA GLY A 446 24.70 13.12 -37.83
C GLY A 446 25.95 12.93 -36.96
N VAL A 447 25.79 12.80 -35.63
CA VAL A 447 26.90 12.58 -34.69
C VAL A 447 27.39 11.12 -34.75
N MET A 448 26.49 10.17 -34.99
CA MET A 448 26.83 8.75 -35.10
C MET A 448 27.47 8.42 -36.46
N GLU A 449 27.01 9.05 -37.54
CA GLU A 449 27.58 8.87 -38.88
C GLU A 449 29.01 9.44 -38.99
N GLN A 450 29.29 10.58 -38.35
CA GLN A 450 30.65 11.15 -38.29
C GLN A 450 31.62 10.25 -37.50
N LYS A 451 31.14 9.53 -36.47
CA LYS A 451 31.97 8.60 -35.70
C LYS A 451 32.29 7.30 -36.43
N GLN A 452 31.50 6.94 -37.45
CA GLN A 452 31.79 5.81 -38.34
C GLN A 452 32.69 6.20 -39.52
N GLN A 453 32.90 7.50 -39.75
CA GLN A 453 33.81 8.02 -40.79
C GLN A 453 35.18 8.47 -40.24
N GLU A 454 35.44 8.34 -38.93
CA GLU A 454 36.81 8.44 -38.44
C GLU A 454 37.64 7.31 -39.08
N PRO A 455 38.68 7.64 -39.88
CA PRO A 455 39.46 6.64 -40.57
C PRO A 455 40.07 5.71 -39.54
N THR A 456 39.85 4.41 -39.72
CA THR A 456 40.59 3.37 -39.01
C THR A 456 42.05 3.63 -39.32
N ILE A 457 42.78 4.24 -38.38
CA ILE A 457 44.24 4.37 -38.50
C ILE A 457 44.75 2.94 -38.58
N GLU A 458 45.17 2.52 -39.78
CA GLU A 458 45.86 1.26 -40.00
C GLU A 458 47.13 1.28 -39.14
N ASN A 459 47.05 0.65 -37.97
CA ASN A 459 48.23 0.30 -37.19
C ASN A 459 48.98 -0.80 -37.93
N ASN A 460 49.82 -0.39 -38.88
CA ASN A 460 50.83 -1.23 -39.48
C ASN A 460 52.18 -0.89 -38.83
N ASN A 461 52.59 -1.72 -37.85
CA ASN A 461 53.93 -2.32 -37.75
C ASN A 461 54.21 -2.93 -36.36
N GLY A 462 54.32 -4.27 -36.30
CA GLY A 462 55.44 -4.99 -35.65
C GLY A 462 55.44 -5.26 -34.13
N ILE A 463 55.07 -6.50 -33.74
CA ILE A 463 55.79 -7.44 -32.81
C ILE A 463 56.34 -6.84 -31.48
N SER A 464 55.62 -6.90 -30.34
CA SER A 464 55.64 -7.91 -29.22
C SER A 464 56.21 -7.33 -27.90
N PRO A 465 56.04 -7.95 -26.71
CA PRO A 465 54.85 -8.45 -26.03
C PRO A 465 54.52 -7.63 -24.73
N ALA A 466 53.44 -8.03 -24.03
CA ALA A 466 52.90 -7.49 -22.76
C ALA A 466 53.92 -7.41 -21.57
N PRO A 467 53.62 -6.83 -20.38
CA PRO A 467 52.32 -6.36 -19.85
C PRO A 467 52.34 -5.05 -19.02
N SER A 468 51.17 -4.41 -18.85
CA SER A 468 50.89 -3.64 -17.62
C SER A 468 49.41 -3.30 -17.49
N PHE A 469 48.78 -3.86 -16.45
CA PHE A 469 47.52 -3.41 -15.88
C PHE A 469 47.65 -1.95 -15.42
N VAL A 470 46.88 -1.03 -16.02
CA VAL A 470 46.61 0.29 -15.45
C VAL A 470 45.14 0.65 -15.69
N THR A 471 44.41 0.62 -14.58
CA THR A 471 43.18 1.33 -14.19
C THR A 471 42.38 2.08 -15.27
N ALA A 472 41.13 1.65 -15.44
CA ALA A 472 40.08 2.43 -16.08
C ALA A 472 39.80 3.72 -15.31
N SER A 473 39.96 4.88 -15.98
CA SER A 473 39.36 6.15 -15.57
C SER A 473 37.94 6.27 -16.15
N PRO A 474 37.04 7.02 -15.49
CA PRO A 474 35.62 7.00 -15.78
C PRO A 474 35.25 7.89 -16.96
N ALA A 475 34.20 7.49 -17.66
CA ALA A 475 33.52 8.29 -18.68
C ALA A 475 33.07 9.66 -18.14
N PRO A 476 33.06 10.71 -18.98
CA PRO A 476 32.69 12.06 -18.55
C PRO A 476 31.21 12.14 -18.18
N SER A 477 30.97 12.74 -17.02
CA SER A 477 29.67 13.19 -16.54
C SER A 477 29.08 14.21 -17.51
N PHE A 478 27.91 13.90 -18.07
CA PHE A 478 27.03 14.94 -18.63
C PHE A 478 26.00 15.34 -17.58
N VAL A 479 25.97 16.65 -17.35
CA VAL A 479 25.19 17.45 -16.41
C VAL A 479 23.69 17.35 -16.67
#